data_AF-J0R950-F1
#
_entry.id   AF-J0R950-F1
#
_cell.length_a   1.000
_cell.length_b   1.000
_cell.length_c   1.000
_cell.angle_alpha   90.00
_cell.angle_beta   90.00
_cell.angle_gamma   90.00
#
_symmetry.space_group_name_H-M   'P 1'
#
loop_
_entity.id
_entity.type
_entity.pdbx_description
1 polymer ?
#
loop_
_entity_poly.entity_id
_entity_poly.type
_entity_poly.pdbx_seq_one_letter_code
_entity_poly.pdbx_strand_id
1 'polypeptide(L)'
;MTNNLADIKVYDPNPDIAAVERLSHRLALVMKKQDAALVATSDPKELERVEKWVQDVLEADEKNAKMAVSKVAQMMAGERRKSRITFYYLVAKQLNALDKI
;
A
#
# COMPACT_ATOMS: atom_id res chain seq x y z
N MET A 1 -2.86 -5.37 17.97
CA MET A 1 -1.80 -4.75 17.14
C MET A 1 -1.86 -5.42 15.77
N THR A 2 -2.03 -4.67 14.69
CA THR A 2 -1.96 -5.23 13.33
C THR A 2 -0.52 -5.65 13.06
N ASN A 3 -0.28 -6.92 12.76
CA ASN A 3 1.06 -7.40 12.44
C ASN A 3 1.30 -7.20 10.94
N ASN A 4 1.64 -5.98 10.53
CA ASN A 4 1.81 -5.60 9.12
C ASN A 4 2.78 -6.54 8.38
N LEU A 5 3.83 -7.01 9.06
CA LEU A 5 4.80 -7.92 8.46
C LEU A 5 4.18 -9.29 8.17
N ALA A 6 3.32 -9.81 9.06
CA ALA A 6 2.59 -11.06 8.80
C ALA A 6 1.60 -10.91 7.63
N ASP A 7 0.88 -9.79 7.58
CA ASP A 7 -0.08 -9.51 6.51
C ASP A 7 0.63 -9.41 5.15
N ILE A 8 1.80 -8.76 5.11
CA ILE A 8 2.63 -8.67 3.90
C ILE A 8 3.14 -10.05 3.48
N LYS A 9 3.55 -10.90 4.43
CA LYS A 9 4.09 -12.25 4.16
C LYS A 9 3.11 -13.18 3.44
N VAL A 10 1.80 -12.92 3.53
CA VAL A 10 0.78 -13.65 2.77
C VAL A 10 0.96 -13.45 1.25
N TYR A 11 1.42 -12.27 0.84
CA TYR A 11 1.58 -11.89 -0.57
C TYR A 11 3.04 -11.89 -1.02
N ASP A 12 3.96 -11.70 -0.08
CA ASP A 12 5.38 -11.62 -0.30
C ASP A 12 6.13 -12.46 0.75
N PRO A 13 6.48 -13.73 0.45
CA PRO A 13 7.09 -14.63 1.43
C PRO A 13 8.39 -14.11 2.05
N ASN A 14 9.14 -13.30 1.30
CA ASN A 14 10.42 -12.71 1.70
C ASN A 14 10.37 -11.19 1.57
N PRO A 15 9.66 -10.48 2.46
CA PRO A 15 9.50 -9.05 2.34
C PRO A 15 10.76 -8.29 2.71
N ASP A 16 10.96 -7.13 2.07
CA ASP A 16 11.99 -6.18 2.45
C ASP A 16 11.60 -5.52 3.78
N ILE A 17 12.19 -6.00 4.87
CA ILE A 17 11.91 -5.53 6.23
C ILE A 17 12.24 -4.04 6.38
N ALA A 18 13.33 -3.57 5.77
CA ALA A 18 13.73 -2.17 5.85
C ALA A 18 12.72 -1.25 5.14
N ALA A 19 12.18 -1.69 4.00
CA ALA A 19 11.10 -0.97 3.33
C ALA A 19 9.82 -0.94 4.17
N VAL A 20 9.46 -2.05 4.84
CA VAL A 20 8.31 -2.09 5.76
C VAL A 20 8.48 -1.11 6.93
N GLU A 21 9.69 -1.02 7.50
CA GLU A 21 10.00 -0.06 8.57
C GLU A 21 9.90 1.38 8.10
N ARG A 22 10.51 1.73 6.95
CA ARG A 22 10.39 3.07 6.35
C ARG A 22 8.93 3.45 6.08
N LEU A 23 8.14 2.53 5.52
CA LEU A 23 6.72 2.75 5.26
C LEU A 23 5.94 2.98 6.57
N SER A 24 6.24 2.19 7.59
CA SER A 24 5.59 2.30 8.90
C SER A 24 5.89 3.66 9.55
N HIS A 25 7.13 4.15 9.44
CA HIS A 25 7.50 5.49 9.91
C HIS A 25 6.79 6.58 9.12
N ARG A 26 6.78 6.49 7.78
CA ARG A 26 6.10 7.46 6.90
C ARG A 26 4.61 7.58 7.22
N LEU A 27 3.95 6.45 7.48
CA LEU A 27 2.50 6.40 7.76
C LEU A 27 2.16 6.51 9.25
N ALA A 28 3.12 6.70 10.16
CA ALA A 28 2.89 6.66 11.60
C ALA A 28 1.77 7.60 12.08
N LEU A 29 1.71 8.83 11.56
CA LEU A 29 0.65 9.79 11.90
C LEU A 29 -0.70 9.42 11.27
N VAL A 30 -0.69 8.87 10.07
CA VAL A 30 -1.90 8.39 9.37
C VAL A 30 -2.51 7.23 10.16
N MET A 31 -1.68 6.30 10.65
CA MET A 31 -2.11 5.12 11.40
C MET A 31 -2.66 5.41 12.79
N LYS A 32 -2.46 6.63 13.33
CA LYS A 32 -3.16 7.05 14.55
C LYS A 32 -4.66 7.27 14.32
N LYS A 33 -5.09 7.46 13.08
CA LYS A 33 -6.49 7.61 12.69
C LYS A 33 -7.03 6.27 12.23
N GLN A 34 -8.00 5.72 12.97
CA GLN A 34 -8.51 4.37 12.74
C GLN A 34 -9.20 4.20 11.38
N ASP A 35 -9.93 5.22 10.94
CA ASP A 35 -10.57 5.32 9.63
C ASP A 35 -9.55 5.36 8.47
N ALA A 36 -8.35 5.86 8.73
CA ALA A 36 -7.27 5.95 7.76
C ALA A 36 -6.37 4.69 7.73
N ALA A 37 -6.62 3.68 8.56
CA ALA A 37 -5.79 2.48 8.63
C ALA A 37 -6.01 1.50 7.47
N LEU A 38 -7.12 1.64 6.73
CA LEU A 38 -7.53 0.71 5.68
C LEU A 38 -7.64 1.43 4.33
N VAL A 39 -7.59 0.66 3.24
CA VAL A 39 -7.87 1.12 1.89
C VAL A 39 -9.21 0.55 1.42
N ALA A 40 -10.18 1.43 1.22
CA ALA A 40 -11.50 1.09 0.68
C ALA A 40 -11.43 1.01 -0.86
N THR A 41 -11.06 -0.15 -1.40
CA THR A 41 -10.88 -0.33 -2.86
C THR A 41 -12.17 -0.23 -3.68
N SER A 42 -13.34 -0.17 -3.03
CA SER A 42 -14.63 0.09 -3.68
C SER A 42 -15.00 1.57 -3.73
N ASP A 43 -14.23 2.45 -3.07
CA ASP A 43 -14.41 3.90 -3.12
C ASP A 43 -13.44 4.49 -4.15
N PRO A 44 -13.94 5.03 -5.29
CA PRO A 44 -13.08 5.63 -6.31
C PRO A 44 -12.23 6.79 -5.77
N LYS A 45 -12.75 7.58 -4.81
CA LYS A 45 -12.00 8.70 -4.24
C LYS A 45 -10.85 8.23 -3.36
N GLU A 46 -11.02 7.09 -2.69
CA GLU A 46 -9.93 6.45 -1.96
C GLU A 46 -8.86 5.97 -2.94
N LEU A 47 -9.23 5.31 -4.05
CA LEU A 47 -8.28 4.87 -5.06
C LEU A 47 -7.50 6.05 -5.67
N GLU A 48 -8.17 7.15 -6.03
CA GLU A 48 -7.53 8.37 -6.54
C GLU A 48 -6.49 8.94 -5.55
N ARG A 49 -6.77 8.90 -4.24
CA ARG A 49 -5.81 9.34 -3.21
C ARG A 49 -4.60 8.44 -3.13
N VAL A 50 -4.80 7.12 -3.23
CA VAL A 50 -3.68 6.17 -3.26
C VAL A 50 -2.85 6.35 -4.52
N GLU A 51 -3.49 6.47 -5.69
CA GLU A 51 -2.83 6.73 -6.96
C GLU A 51 -2.02 8.03 -6.94
N LYS A 52 -2.54 9.08 -6.31
CA LYS A 52 -1.81 10.33 -6.12
C LYS A 52 -0.60 10.14 -5.20
N TRP A 53 -0.74 9.42 -4.09
CA TRP A 53 0.40 9.09 -3.24
C TRP A 53 1.48 8.29 -4.00
N VAL A 54 1.07 7.37 -4.87
CA VAL A 54 1.99 6.59 -5.72
C VAL A 54 2.74 7.50 -6.70
N GLN A 55 2.06 8.46 -7.31
CA GLN A 55 2.69 9.46 -8.17
C GLN A 55 3.67 10.34 -7.38
N ASP A 56 3.25 10.84 -6.21
CA ASP A 56 4.03 11.81 -5.43
C ASP A 56 5.22 11.16 -4.70
N VAL A 57 5.10 9.91 -4.23
CA VAL A 57 6.11 9.24 -3.41
C VAL A 57 6.93 8.23 -4.19
N LEU A 58 6.29 7.46 -5.08
CA LEU A 58 6.98 6.43 -5.88
C LEU A 58 7.39 6.95 -7.26
N GLU A 59 7.02 8.20 -7.58
CA GLU A 59 7.37 8.90 -8.83
C GLU A 59 6.95 8.11 -10.07
N ALA A 60 5.83 7.39 -9.98
CA ALA A 60 5.24 6.71 -11.12
C ALA A 60 4.36 7.70 -11.91
N ASP A 61 4.30 7.55 -13.24
CA ASP A 61 3.30 8.27 -14.04
C ASP A 61 1.86 7.81 -13.72
N GLU A 62 0.89 8.62 -14.12
CA GLU A 62 -0.54 8.38 -13.84
C GLU A 62 -1.02 6.99 -14.31
N LYS A 63 -0.56 6.54 -15.49
CA LYS A 63 -0.98 5.24 -16.05
C LYS A 63 -0.43 4.09 -15.21
N ASN A 64 0.85 4.16 -14.85
CA ASN A 64 1.50 3.15 -14.01
C ASN A 64 0.93 3.14 -12.58
N ALA A 65 0.62 4.31 -12.02
CA ALA A 65 -0.03 4.41 -10.72
C ALA A 65 -1.41 3.71 -10.70
N LYS A 66 -2.29 4.06 -11.65
CA LYS A 66 -3.62 3.44 -11.81
C LYS A 66 -3.54 1.92 -11.98
N MET A 67 -2.64 1.48 -12.86
CA MET A 67 -2.46 0.05 -13.15
C MET A 67 -1.99 -0.72 -11.91
N ALA A 68 -0.99 -0.20 -11.19
CA ALA A 68 -0.45 -0.86 -10.00
C ALA A 68 -1.48 -0.91 -8.87
N VAL A 69 -2.17 0.20 -8.60
CA VAL A 69 -3.22 0.27 -7.58
C VAL A 69 -4.37 -0.68 -7.89
N SER A 70 -4.86 -0.72 -9.13
CA SER A 70 -5.92 -1.64 -9.56
C SER A 70 -5.50 -3.11 -9.39
N LYS A 71 -4.27 -3.45 -9.78
CA LYS A 71 -3.74 -4.81 -9.65
C LYS A 71 -3.65 -5.27 -8.18
N VAL A 72 -3.18 -4.39 -7.28
CA VAL A 72 -3.12 -4.70 -5.85
C VAL A 72 -4.53 -4.77 -5.24
N ALA A 73 -5.46 -3.91 -5.66
CA ALA A 73 -6.86 -4.00 -5.25
C ALA A 73 -7.50 -5.34 -5.61
N GLN A 74 -7.21 -5.86 -6.82
CA GLN A 74 -7.64 -7.20 -7.24
C GLN A 74 -6.94 -8.31 -6.45
N MET A 75 -5.63 -8.20 -6.23
CA MET A 75 -4.84 -9.16 -5.44
C MET A 75 -5.41 -9.33 -4.03
N MET A 76 -5.84 -8.23 -3.41
CA MET A 76 -6.41 -8.22 -2.05
C MET A 76 -7.94 -8.33 -2.04
N ALA A 77 -8.60 -8.69 -3.14
CA ALA A 77 -10.07 -8.65 -3.23
C ALA A 77 -10.78 -9.55 -2.19
N GLY A 78 -10.15 -10.67 -1.80
CA GLY A 78 -10.65 -11.57 -0.74
C GLY A 78 -10.47 -11.03 0.68
N GLU A 79 -9.63 -10.00 0.88
CA GLU A 79 -9.38 -9.41 2.19
C GLU A 79 -10.45 -8.37 2.52
N ARG A 80 -11.17 -8.58 3.63
CA ARG A 80 -12.19 -7.65 4.12
C ARG A 80 -11.57 -6.36 4.66
N ARG A 81 -10.39 -6.44 5.28
CA ARG A 81 -9.67 -5.32 5.88
C ARG A 81 -8.31 -5.14 5.22
N LYS A 82 -8.28 -4.40 4.12
CA LYS A 82 -7.05 -4.10 3.38
C LYS A 82 -6.22 -3.07 4.14
N SER A 83 -5.27 -3.53 4.96
CA SER A 83 -4.32 -2.66 5.69
C SER A 83 -3.62 -1.71 4.73
N ARG A 84 -3.60 -0.42 5.05
CA ARG A 84 -2.96 0.60 4.21
C ARG A 84 -1.45 0.38 4.07
N ILE A 85 -0.79 -0.10 5.12
CA ILE A 85 0.65 -0.45 5.07
C ILE A 85 0.88 -1.62 4.10
N THR A 86 0.12 -2.70 4.22
CA THR A 86 0.23 -3.85 3.31
C THR A 86 -0.07 -3.45 1.87
N PHE A 87 -1.13 -2.68 1.65
CA PHE A 87 -1.51 -2.20 0.32
C PHE A 87 -0.40 -1.36 -0.32
N TYR A 88 0.14 -0.38 0.40
CA TYR A 88 1.15 0.54 -0.12
C TYR A 88 2.47 -0.18 -0.39
N TYR A 89 2.86 -1.12 0.47
CA TYR A 89 4.02 -1.98 0.25
C TYR A 89 3.88 -2.79 -1.04
N LEU A 90 2.73 -3.42 -1.26
CA LEU A 90 2.49 -4.23 -2.46
C LEU A 90 2.46 -3.39 -3.73
N VAL A 91 1.92 -2.16 -3.68
CA VAL A 91 1.96 -1.24 -4.83
C VAL A 91 3.40 -0.85 -5.17
N ALA A 92 4.20 -0.48 -4.17
CA ALA A 92 5.61 -0.17 -4.37
C ALA A 92 6.39 -1.39 -4.89
N LYS A 93 6.13 -2.59 -4.38
CA LYS A 93 6.71 -3.83 -4.89
C LYS A 93 6.31 -4.10 -6.35
N GLN A 94 5.04 -3.90 -6.70
CA GLN A 94 4.54 -4.07 -8.06
C GLN A 94 5.20 -3.12 -9.07
N LEU A 95 5.63 -1.95 -8.62
CA LEU A 95 6.36 -0.95 -9.41
C LEU A 95 7.89 -1.10 -9.32
N ASN A 96 8.40 -2.08 -8.57
CA ASN A 96 9.82 -2.22 -8.25
C ASN A 96 10.44 -0.93 -7.67
N ALA A 97 9.71 -0.29 -6.76
CA ALA A 97 9.99 1.03 -6.19
C ALA A 97 10.03 1.01 -4.65
N LEU A 98 10.43 -0.11 -4.04
CA LEU A 98 10.54 -0.25 -2.57
C LEU A 98 11.61 0.66 -1.97
N ASP A 99 12.62 1.04 -2.76
CA ASP A 99 13.65 2.01 -2.43
C ASP A 99 13.11 3.45 -2.26
N LYS A 100 11.97 3.77 -2.90
CA LYS A 100 11.32 5.09 -2.85
C LYS A 100 10.35 5.28 -1.67
N ILE A 101 10.02 4.19 -0.97
CA ILE A 101 9.27 4.23 0.29
C ILE A 101 10.09 4.96 1.36
#